data_AF-A0A844Z0D7-F1
#
_entry.id   AF-A0A844Z0D7-F1
#
_cell.length_a   1.000
_cell.length_b   1.000
_cell.length_c   1.000
_cell.angle_alpha   90.00
_cell.angle_beta   90.00
_cell.angle_gamma   90.00
#
_symmetry.space_group_name_H-M   'P 1'
#
loop_
_entity.id
_entity.type
_entity.pdbx_description
1 polymer ?
#
loop_
_entity_poly.entity_id
_entity_poly.type
_entity_poly.pdbx_seq_one_letter_code
_entity_poly.pdbx_strand_id
1 'polypeptide(L)'
;PAAPAPSAAPAAAAPAADGNSQPLPPRENLRVHSVGPGGFVRQGPGEQQAPIPPAPPRRRVPAKPSPEIAGKTSLLDLNDRVCRWPMGHPGEADFHFCGEKVNPGFPYCVDHCGRAYQAQLPRGARRPPPPLPFGGPRVR
;
A
#
# COMPACT_ATOMS: atom_id res chain seq x y z
N PRO A 1 -49.87 47.06 49.83
CA PRO A 1 -48.89 46.07 49.32
C PRO A 1 -47.49 46.31 49.91
N ALA A 2 -47.19 45.61 51.01
CA ALA A 2 -45.85 45.41 51.54
C ALA A 2 -45.96 44.29 52.57
N ALA A 3 -45.41 43.11 52.27
CA ALA A 3 -45.35 42.01 53.22
C ALA A 3 -43.93 41.96 53.83
N PRO A 4 -43.78 41.71 55.15
CA PRO A 4 -42.53 41.90 55.87
C PRO A 4 -41.63 40.65 55.87
N ALA A 5 -40.32 40.87 56.05
CA ALA A 5 -39.33 39.88 56.47
C ALA A 5 -39.24 39.85 58.02
N PRO A 6 -38.37 39.07 58.72
CA PRO A 6 -37.54 37.91 58.34
C PRO A 6 -37.66 36.71 59.35
N SER A 7 -37.00 35.56 59.12
CA SER A 7 -36.54 34.66 60.21
C SER A 7 -35.45 33.67 59.75
N ALA A 8 -34.72 33.17 60.75
CA ALA A 8 -33.33 32.69 60.77
C ALA A 8 -32.99 31.31 60.15
N ALA A 9 -31.68 31.09 59.96
CA ALA A 9 -30.99 29.88 59.46
C ALA A 9 -31.09 28.66 60.42
N PRO A 10 -30.72 27.40 60.01
CA PRO A 10 -29.29 27.00 59.99
C PRO A 10 -28.85 25.89 58.98
N ALA A 11 -27.52 25.85 58.78
CA ALA A 11 -26.59 24.72 58.67
C ALA A 11 -26.83 23.46 57.80
N ALA A 12 -25.84 23.27 56.91
CA ALA A 12 -25.04 22.07 56.63
C ALA A 12 -25.59 20.91 55.77
N ALA A 13 -24.92 20.69 54.63
CA ALA A 13 -24.38 19.38 54.25
C ALA A 13 -23.30 19.57 53.16
N ALA A 14 -22.05 19.21 53.48
CA ALA A 14 -20.96 19.09 52.51
C ALA A 14 -21.10 17.77 51.74
N PRO A 15 -20.69 17.67 50.46
CA PRO A 15 -20.47 16.38 49.83
C PRO A 15 -19.01 15.93 49.96
N ALA A 16 -18.90 14.62 50.08
CA ALA A 16 -17.76 13.81 50.43
C ALA A 16 -16.55 13.93 49.50
N ALA A 17 -15.37 13.71 50.09
CA ALA A 17 -14.14 13.42 49.39
C ALA A 17 -14.13 11.96 48.92
N ASP A 18 -14.10 11.74 47.61
CA ASP A 18 -13.76 10.45 47.02
C ASP A 18 -12.24 10.40 46.74
N GLY A 19 -11.58 9.47 47.41
CA GLY A 19 -10.16 9.23 47.32
C GLY A 19 -9.77 8.52 46.03
N ASN A 20 -9.06 9.24 45.16
CA ASN A 20 -8.03 8.67 44.30
C ASN A 20 -7.03 9.77 43.90
N SER A 21 -6.22 10.21 44.87
CA SER A 21 -5.14 11.16 44.63
C SER A 21 -3.94 10.42 44.05
N GLN A 22 -3.99 10.06 42.76
CA GLN A 22 -2.74 9.82 42.05
C GLN A 22 -1.93 11.12 42.06
N PRO A 23 -0.64 11.12 42.45
CA PRO A 23 0.19 12.30 42.33
C PRO A 23 0.17 12.76 40.86
N LEU A 24 -0.29 13.99 40.63
CA LEU A 24 -0.09 14.62 39.33
C LEU A 24 1.42 14.55 39.03
N PRO A 25 1.85 14.00 37.88
CA PRO A 25 3.26 13.99 37.55
C PRO A 25 3.77 15.43 37.61
N PRO A 26 4.97 15.65 38.17
CA PRO A 26 5.49 17.00 38.33
C PRO A 26 5.52 17.68 36.96
N ARG A 27 5.00 18.91 36.88
CA ARG A 27 4.84 19.66 35.61
C ARG A 27 6.18 20.12 35.01
N GLU A 28 7.29 19.61 35.53
CA GLU A 28 8.65 20.11 35.34
C GLU A 28 9.26 19.75 33.97
N ASN A 29 8.64 18.83 33.24
CA ASN A 29 9.16 18.24 32.01
C ASN A 29 8.20 18.36 30.79
N LEU A 30 7.17 19.22 30.88
CA LEU A 30 6.34 19.63 29.73
C LEU A 30 7.07 20.71 28.92
N ARG A 31 7.72 20.34 27.81
CA ARG A 31 8.39 21.30 26.91
C ARG A 31 7.42 21.81 25.83
N VAL A 32 7.55 23.07 25.49
CA VAL A 32 6.83 23.70 24.38
C VAL A 32 7.76 23.71 23.16
N HIS A 33 7.33 23.08 22.06
CA HIS A 33 8.05 23.05 20.79
C HIS A 33 7.31 23.88 19.72
N SER A 34 8.06 24.61 18.90
CA SER A 34 7.52 25.36 17.76
C SER A 34 7.34 24.43 16.55
N VAL A 35 6.16 24.43 15.94
CA VAL A 35 5.82 23.62 14.75
C VAL A 35 5.70 24.49 13.49
N GLY A 36 5.81 25.81 13.63
CA GLY A 36 5.77 26.76 12.52
C GLY A 36 5.38 28.16 12.99
N PRO A 37 5.23 29.13 12.07
CA PRO A 37 4.77 30.47 12.42
C PRO A 37 3.37 30.42 13.04
N GLY A 38 3.26 30.81 14.32
CA GLY A 38 2.00 30.81 15.08
C GLY A 38 1.58 29.48 15.70
N GLY A 39 2.38 28.41 15.57
CA GLY A 39 2.07 27.08 16.11
C GLY A 39 3.04 26.61 17.18
N PHE A 40 2.57 26.44 18.41
CA PHE A 40 3.33 25.87 19.53
C PHE A 40 2.57 24.67 20.13
N VAL A 41 3.28 23.55 20.30
CA VAL A 41 2.72 22.32 20.86
C VAL A 41 3.44 21.98 22.16
N ARG A 42 2.66 21.62 23.18
CA ARG A 42 3.18 21.09 24.45
C ARG A 42 3.41 19.60 24.26
N GLN A 43 4.66 19.15 24.38
CA GLN A 43 5.01 17.73 24.36
C GLN A 43 5.48 17.29 25.75
N GLY A 44 4.85 16.25 26.27
CA GLY A 44 5.33 15.50 27.42
C GLY A 44 6.55 14.63 27.08
N PRO A 45 7.31 14.18 28.08
CA PRO A 45 8.54 13.42 27.88
C PRO A 45 8.38 12.08 27.12
N GLY A 46 7.16 11.56 26.96
CA GLY A 46 6.85 10.38 26.15
C GLY A 46 6.29 10.67 24.74
N GLU A 47 6.00 11.93 24.42
CA GLU A 47 5.38 12.35 23.14
C GLU A 47 6.43 12.78 22.10
N GLN A 48 7.71 12.75 22.48
CA GLN A 48 8.81 13.02 21.56
C GLN A 48 9.02 11.78 20.69
N GLN A 49 8.55 11.85 19.44
CA GLN A 49 8.79 10.80 18.47
C GLN A 49 10.29 10.63 18.22
N ALA A 50 10.78 9.40 18.33
CA ALA A 50 12.18 9.08 18.04
C ALA A 50 12.53 9.47 16.60
N PRO A 51 13.79 9.91 16.33
CA PRO A 51 14.25 10.17 14.98
C PRO A 51 13.99 8.97 14.07
N ILE A 52 13.47 9.22 12.87
CA ILE A 52 13.23 8.16 11.88
C ILE A 52 14.59 7.52 11.57
N PRO A 53 14.74 6.18 11.67
CA PRO A 53 15.98 5.52 11.31
C PRO A 53 16.29 5.75 9.82
N PRO A 54 17.57 5.79 9.41
CA PRO A 54 17.93 6.00 8.02
C PRO A 54 17.23 4.96 7.13
N ALA A 55 16.66 5.41 6.01
CA ALA A 55 15.94 4.55 5.10
C ALA A 55 16.84 3.37 4.64
N PRO A 56 16.30 2.14 4.56
CA PRO A 56 17.07 0.99 4.11
C PRO A 56 17.64 1.24 2.70
N PRO A 57 18.85 0.74 2.39
CA PRO A 57 19.47 0.96 1.10
C PRO A 57 18.56 0.41 0.01
N ARG A 58 18.21 1.27 -0.96
CA ARG A 58 17.40 0.89 -2.12
C ARG A 58 18.10 -0.28 -2.81
N ARG A 59 17.33 -1.34 -3.13
CA ARG A 59 17.82 -2.53 -3.84
C ARG A 59 18.65 -2.07 -5.03
N ARG A 60 19.93 -2.47 -5.07
CA ARG A 60 20.80 -2.11 -6.20
C ARG A 60 20.22 -2.72 -7.48
N VAL A 61 20.03 -1.88 -8.49
CA VAL A 61 19.72 -2.32 -9.85
C VAL A 61 20.85 -3.27 -10.28
N PRO A 62 20.54 -4.46 -10.84
CA PRO A 62 21.55 -5.37 -11.34
C PRO A 62 22.52 -4.63 -12.27
N ALA A 63 23.81 -4.83 -12.00
CA ALA A 63 24.90 -4.27 -12.79
C ALA A 63 24.75 -4.70 -14.26
N LYS A 64 25.27 -3.85 -15.16
CA LYS A 64 25.38 -3.98 -16.62
C LYS A 64 24.88 -5.32 -17.20
N PRO A 65 23.95 -5.30 -18.18
CA PRO A 65 23.42 -6.53 -18.77
C PRO A 65 24.58 -7.45 -19.16
N SER A 66 24.47 -8.72 -18.80
CA SER A 66 25.49 -9.72 -19.12
C SER A 66 25.74 -9.71 -20.64
N PRO A 67 26.95 -10.07 -21.09
CA PRO A 67 27.29 -10.06 -22.52
C PRO A 67 26.34 -10.94 -23.37
N GLU A 68 25.63 -11.90 -22.77
CA GLU A 68 24.62 -12.73 -23.41
C GLU A 68 23.31 -11.99 -23.76
N ILE A 69 23.09 -10.79 -23.21
CA ILE A 69 21.83 -10.02 -23.36
C ILE A 69 22.05 -8.76 -24.20
N ALA A 70 23.30 -8.39 -24.47
CA ALA A 70 23.63 -7.18 -25.23
C ALA A 70 22.98 -7.10 -26.63
N GLY A 71 22.54 -8.23 -27.20
CA GLY A 71 21.82 -8.30 -28.48
C GLY A 71 20.31 -8.55 -28.38
N LYS A 72 19.75 -8.67 -27.18
CA LYS A 72 18.32 -8.98 -26.97
C LYS A 72 17.54 -7.68 -26.76
N THR A 73 16.29 -7.64 -27.23
CA THR A 73 15.43 -6.45 -27.11
C THR A 73 15.14 -6.14 -25.64
N SER A 74 15.70 -5.04 -25.14
CA SER A 74 15.47 -4.57 -23.78
C SER A 74 14.26 -3.63 -23.71
N LEU A 75 13.90 -3.19 -22.49
CA LEU A 75 12.81 -2.23 -22.29
C LEU A 75 13.04 -0.91 -23.04
N LEU A 76 14.30 -0.52 -23.25
CA LEU A 76 14.69 0.71 -23.94
C LEU A 76 14.50 0.61 -25.46
N ASP A 77 14.55 -0.61 -26.01
CA ASP A 77 14.50 -0.88 -27.45
C ASP A 77 13.06 -1.11 -27.96
N LEU A 78 12.08 -1.04 -27.06
CA LEU A 78 10.68 -1.35 -27.35
C LEU A 78 10.00 -0.17 -28.07
N ASN A 79 9.40 -0.42 -29.24
CA ASN A 79 8.55 0.55 -29.94
C ASN A 79 7.23 -0.09 -30.41
N ASP A 80 6.37 0.67 -31.11
CA ASP A 80 5.06 0.17 -31.61
C ASP A 80 5.18 -0.87 -32.74
N ARG A 81 6.36 -1.04 -33.32
CA ARG A 81 6.67 -1.97 -34.41
C ARG A 81 7.34 -3.26 -33.94
N VAL A 82 7.64 -3.38 -32.64
CA VAL A 82 8.42 -4.47 -32.06
C VAL A 82 7.58 -5.26 -31.04
N CYS A 83 7.65 -6.58 -31.12
CA CYS A 83 6.88 -7.51 -30.32
C CYS A 83 7.24 -7.39 -28.83
N ARG A 84 6.22 -7.10 -28.01
CA ARG A 84 6.37 -6.82 -26.58
C ARG A 84 6.22 -8.03 -25.66
N TRP A 85 6.33 -9.24 -26.21
CA TRP A 85 6.16 -10.45 -25.42
C TRP A 85 7.37 -10.65 -24.49
N PRO A 86 7.16 -10.79 -23.16
CA PRO A 86 8.24 -10.98 -22.21
C PRO A 86 8.78 -12.41 -22.28
N MET A 87 10.12 -12.52 -22.30
CA MET A 87 10.88 -13.77 -22.27
C MET A 87 11.66 -13.80 -20.95
N GLY A 88 11.38 -14.79 -20.12
CA GLY A 88 11.98 -14.95 -18.79
C GLY A 88 11.22 -14.23 -17.67
N HIS A 89 11.78 -14.29 -16.46
CA HIS A 89 11.19 -13.66 -15.27
C HIS A 89 11.87 -12.31 -14.96
N PRO A 90 11.13 -11.26 -14.55
CA PRO A 90 11.71 -9.93 -14.31
C PRO A 90 12.75 -9.85 -13.17
N GLY A 91 12.95 -10.94 -12.43
CA GLY A 91 13.98 -11.05 -11.38
C GLY A 91 15.28 -11.69 -11.85
N GLU A 92 15.32 -12.21 -13.07
CA GLU A 92 16.49 -12.87 -13.65
C GLU A 92 17.25 -11.87 -14.54
N ALA A 93 18.56 -12.09 -14.71
CA ALA A 93 19.36 -11.25 -15.58
C ALA A 93 18.84 -11.32 -17.02
N ASP A 94 18.38 -12.49 -17.47
CA ASP A 94 17.93 -12.82 -18.83
C ASP A 94 16.55 -12.31 -19.24
N PHE A 95 15.96 -11.37 -18.50
CA PHE A 95 14.68 -10.79 -18.90
C PHE A 95 14.80 -9.93 -20.16
N HIS A 96 14.11 -10.32 -21.22
CA HIS A 96 14.09 -9.59 -22.50
C HIS A 96 12.72 -9.69 -23.19
N PHE A 97 12.52 -8.90 -24.25
CA PHE A 97 11.34 -8.98 -25.09
C PHE A 97 11.64 -9.73 -26.39
N CYS A 98 10.61 -10.32 -27.01
CA CYS A 98 10.73 -11.10 -28.24
C CYS A 98 11.43 -10.34 -29.38
N GLY A 99 11.16 -9.05 -29.58
CA GLY A 99 11.90 -8.25 -30.56
C GLY A 99 11.48 -8.38 -32.03
N GLU A 100 10.69 -9.39 -32.39
CA GLU A 100 10.19 -9.58 -33.76
C GLU A 100 9.22 -8.49 -34.21
N LYS A 101 9.00 -8.39 -35.52
CA LYS A 101 8.05 -7.43 -36.10
C LYS A 101 6.63 -7.72 -35.63
N VAL A 102 5.92 -6.68 -35.16
CA VAL A 102 4.51 -6.81 -34.76
C VAL A 102 3.59 -7.09 -35.96
N ASN A 103 2.48 -7.76 -35.68
CA ASN A 103 1.36 -7.82 -36.60
C ASN A 103 0.61 -6.47 -36.59
N PRO A 104 0.34 -5.83 -37.74
CA PRO A 104 -0.42 -4.58 -37.78
C PRO A 104 -1.74 -4.67 -37.00
N GLY A 105 -1.96 -3.71 -36.10
CA GLY A 105 -3.13 -3.67 -35.22
C GLY A 105 -3.00 -4.48 -33.92
N PHE A 106 -1.88 -5.17 -33.70
CA PHE A 106 -1.62 -5.94 -32.49
C PHE A 106 -0.25 -5.59 -31.87
N PRO A 107 -0.07 -5.72 -30.54
CA PRO A 107 1.18 -5.39 -29.86
C PRO A 107 2.27 -6.48 -29.94
N TYR A 108 1.99 -7.60 -30.59
CA TYR A 108 2.88 -8.77 -30.65
C TYR A 108 3.07 -9.26 -32.10
N CYS A 109 4.09 -10.08 -32.33
CA CYS A 109 4.25 -10.84 -33.58
C CYS A 109 3.17 -11.93 -33.70
N VAL A 110 3.07 -12.60 -34.86
CA VAL A 110 2.02 -13.60 -35.14
C VAL A 110 2.03 -14.74 -34.11
N ASP A 111 3.21 -15.26 -33.78
CA ASP A 111 3.35 -16.38 -32.83
C ASP A 111 2.89 -16.00 -31.43
N HIS A 112 3.27 -14.81 -30.97
CA HIS A 112 2.90 -14.31 -29.65
C HIS A 112 1.45 -13.81 -29.59
N CYS A 113 0.88 -13.33 -30.70
CA CYS A 113 -0.55 -13.05 -30.80
C CYS A 113 -1.39 -14.32 -30.57
N GLY A 114 -1.00 -15.46 -31.15
CA GLY A 114 -1.70 -16.73 -30.95
C GLY A 114 -1.65 -17.23 -29.50
N ARG A 115 -0.60 -16.88 -28.76
CA ARG A 115 -0.47 -17.20 -27.32
C ARG A 115 -1.27 -16.24 -26.45
N ALA A 116 -1.26 -14.95 -26.79
CA ALA A 116 -1.92 -13.88 -26.04
C ALA A 116 -3.45 -13.93 -26.18
N TYR A 117 -3.93 -14.12 -27.41
CA TYR A 117 -5.34 -13.99 -27.75
C TYR A 117 -5.95 -15.37 -28.03
N GLN A 118 -6.44 -16.00 -26.97
CA GLN A 118 -7.26 -17.20 -27.11
C GLN A 118 -8.67 -16.79 -27.50
N ALA A 119 -9.13 -17.22 -28.67
CA ALA A 119 -10.50 -17.01 -29.09
C ALA A 119 -11.47 -17.61 -28.05
N GLN A 120 -12.44 -16.81 -27.60
CA GLN A 120 -13.57 -17.33 -26.83
C GLN A 120 -14.45 -18.14 -27.77
N LEU A 121 -14.11 -19.42 -27.98
CA LEU A 121 -15.02 -20.33 -28.67
C LEU A 121 -16.38 -20.32 -27.93
N PRO A 122 -17.50 -20.42 -28.68
CA PRO A 122 -18.81 -20.65 -28.08
C PRO A 122 -18.69 -21.78 -27.07
N ARG A 123 -19.33 -21.64 -25.90
CA ARG A 123 -19.20 -22.59 -24.79
C ARG A 123 -19.38 -24.05 -25.23
N GLY A 124 -20.25 -24.31 -26.21
CA GLY A 124 -20.50 -25.65 -26.76
C GLY A 124 -19.41 -26.23 -27.68
N ALA A 125 -18.55 -25.40 -28.28
CA ALA A 125 -17.46 -25.88 -29.14
C ALA A 125 -16.12 -26.06 -28.38
N ARG A 126 -16.04 -25.59 -27.13
CA ARG A 126 -14.85 -25.79 -26.30
C ARG A 126 -14.77 -27.25 -25.87
N ARG A 127 -13.55 -27.80 -25.85
CA ARG A 127 -13.30 -29.11 -25.23
C ARG A 127 -13.83 -29.06 -23.79
N PRO A 128 -14.71 -30.00 -23.39
CA PRO A 128 -15.21 -30.03 -22.02
C PRO A 128 -14.02 -30.16 -21.05
N PRO A 129 -14.05 -29.46 -19.91
CA PRO A 129 -12.97 -29.55 -18.93
C PRO A 129 -12.80 -31.02 -18.51
N PRO A 130 -11.56 -31.45 -18.22
CA PRO A 130 -11.32 -32.80 -17.71
C PRO A 130 -12.19 -33.05 -16.47
N PRO A 131 -12.68 -34.29 -16.28
CA PRO A 131 -13.46 -34.61 -15.08
C PRO A 131 -12.61 -34.30 -13.84
N LEU A 132 -13.20 -33.59 -12.89
CA LEU A 132 -12.56 -33.38 -11.59
C LEU A 132 -12.36 -34.75 -10.91
N PRO A 133 -11.29 -34.92 -10.11
CA PRO A 133 -10.98 -36.18 -9.44
C PRO A 133 -12.09 -36.66 -8.49
N PHE A 134 -12.93 -35.75 -8.01
CA PHE A 134 -14.11 -36.05 -7.22
C PHE A 134 -15.34 -35.69 -8.05
N GLY A 135 -16.01 -36.70 -8.60
CA GLY A 135 -17.08 -36.59 -9.61
C GLY A 135 -18.33 -35.84 -9.14
N GLY A 136 -18.24 -34.52 -9.04
CA GLY A 136 -19.35 -33.63 -8.76
C GLY A 136 -20.20 -33.29 -9.99
N PRO A 137 -21.40 -32.72 -9.80
CA PRO A 137 -22.34 -32.45 -10.88
C PRO A 137 -21.76 -31.46 -11.90
N ARG A 138 -21.85 -31.80 -13.19
CA ARG A 138 -21.50 -30.87 -14.28
C ARG A 138 -22.55 -29.77 -14.36
N VAL A 139 -22.10 -28.51 -14.45
CA VAL A 139 -22.97 -27.37 -14.75
C VAL A 139 -23.56 -27.59 -16.15
N ARG A 140 -24.89 -27.56 -16.24
CA ARG A 140 -25.68 -27.70 -17.48
C ARG A 140 -25.46 -26.53 -18.43
#